data_AF-A0A397A5C8-F1
#
_entry.id   AF-A0A397A5C8-F1
#
_cell.length_a   1.000
_cell.length_b   1.000
_cell.length_c   1.000
_cell.angle_alpha   90.00
_cell.angle_beta   90.00
_cell.angle_gamma   90.00
#
_symmetry.space_group_name_H-M   'P 1'
#
loop_
_entity.id
_entity.type
_entity.pdbx_description
1 polymer ?
#
loop_
_entity_poly.entity_id
_entity_poly.type
_entity_poly.pdbx_seq_one_letter_code
_entity_poly.pdbx_strand_id
1 'polypeptide(L)'
;LNTHSIVAALHDLQNPKESLGKLHDLIRLVKTEIKELAADRAALSLHDDRLNELYMGETYSLMSERWEKLYRDFYSIPKQEYDLSKLPDIYDCIKYDMLHNLNGAHATTKYGRALFNMAELFVTCYVPQEYGMDVAEKQSIGIKVSQALCAKIRADIATAMTIQREEKPSVVNSLYNGKSFLPLCTAAMDESDESESNLEHNGYRLDPSFAKELRIKSPGTQVRTRLYFTSESHMHTLLNVLRHQCPAWVARRTDENLTSGTSSQQDQPPKQRHAFDTAKMTMAPQAIEALDNVSELDYLAHIIIRVFEAPWLPEEDGNRFRVEIAFSPGLRGDPEGGGGGGPEAARSSSTSSAASSVGFTPPSTPLASSVPIAIPPSSSPNLFAFYDRKDDVISPSYDGGIPDNKIYLTKDMPGVVFDDMLAACVASVANNPVSYVPDSV
;
A
#
# COMPACT_ATOMS: atom_id res chain seq x y z
N LEU A 1 -8.14 17.40 -13.84
CA LEU A 1 -8.59 16.42 -12.83
C LEU A 1 -9.19 17.07 -11.57
N ASN A 2 -8.91 18.36 -11.28
CA ASN A 2 -9.55 19.16 -10.21
C ASN A 2 -9.58 18.49 -8.83
N THR A 3 -8.57 17.65 -8.53
CA THR A 3 -8.36 17.06 -7.20
C THR A 3 -8.23 18.16 -6.16
N HIS A 4 -9.03 18.11 -5.10
CA HIS A 4 -9.11 19.17 -4.10
C HIS A 4 -7.75 19.45 -3.43
N SER A 5 -7.04 18.40 -3.01
CA SER A 5 -5.71 18.52 -2.38
C SER A 5 -4.70 19.23 -3.29
N ILE A 6 -4.65 18.88 -4.57
CA ILE A 6 -3.75 19.49 -5.57
C ILE A 6 -4.13 20.96 -5.80
N VAL A 7 -5.42 21.26 -5.95
CA VAL A 7 -5.88 22.64 -6.18
C VAL A 7 -5.54 23.54 -4.99
N ALA A 8 -5.73 23.05 -3.77
CA ALA A 8 -5.36 23.76 -2.54
C ALA A 8 -3.83 23.99 -2.48
N ALA A 9 -3.03 22.96 -2.72
CA ALA A 9 -1.58 23.07 -2.69
C ALA A 9 -1.03 24.03 -3.77
N LEU A 10 -1.60 24.01 -4.98
CA LEU A 10 -1.24 24.96 -6.05
C LEU A 10 -1.59 26.40 -5.71
N HIS A 11 -2.72 26.64 -5.03
CA HIS A 11 -3.10 27.96 -4.57
C HIS A 11 -2.06 28.53 -3.58
N ASP A 12 -1.54 27.69 -2.70
CA ASP A 12 -0.56 28.09 -1.69
C ASP A 12 0.86 28.22 -2.26
N LEU A 13 1.23 27.40 -3.25
CA LEU A 13 2.51 27.48 -3.95
C LEU A 13 2.66 28.74 -4.80
N GLN A 14 1.55 29.32 -5.27
CA GLN A 14 1.52 30.52 -6.13
C GLN A 14 2.44 30.39 -7.35
N ASN A 15 3.58 31.10 -7.40
CA ASN A 15 4.57 31.01 -8.48
C ASN A 15 5.52 29.82 -8.24
N PRO A 16 5.45 28.74 -9.03
CA PRO A 16 6.23 27.52 -8.76
C PRO A 16 7.74 27.75 -8.83
N LYS A 17 8.21 28.62 -9.73
CA LYS A 17 9.65 28.89 -9.89
C LYS A 17 10.21 29.65 -8.68
N GLU A 18 9.47 30.64 -8.19
CA GLU A 18 9.85 31.37 -6.99
C GLU A 18 9.82 30.47 -5.75
N SER A 19 8.78 29.63 -5.64
CA SER A 19 8.63 28.67 -4.54
C SER A 19 9.71 27.58 -4.55
N LEU A 20 10.16 27.11 -5.72
CA LEU A 20 11.33 26.22 -5.84
C LEU A 20 12.61 26.91 -5.37
N GLY A 21 12.76 28.21 -5.67
CA GLY A 21 13.86 29.03 -5.15
C GLY A 21 13.85 29.10 -3.61
N LYS A 22 12.69 29.38 -3.02
CA LYS A 22 12.50 29.38 -1.57
C LYS A 22 12.79 28.01 -0.95
N LEU A 23 12.33 26.93 -1.58
CA LEU A 23 12.57 25.56 -1.14
C LEU A 23 14.08 25.25 -1.13
N HIS A 24 14.78 25.58 -2.21
CA HIS A 24 16.23 25.40 -2.31
C HIS A 24 17.01 26.20 -1.26
N ASP A 25 16.58 27.43 -0.96
CA ASP A 25 17.15 28.22 0.13
C ASP A 25 16.90 27.59 1.51
N LEU A 26 15.71 27.04 1.76
CA LEU A 26 15.41 26.32 2.99
C LEU A 26 16.27 25.06 3.16
N ILE A 27 16.48 24.29 2.08
CA ILE A 27 17.39 23.14 2.07
C ILE A 27 18.81 23.59 2.44
N ARG A 28 19.30 24.69 1.86
CA ARG A 28 20.62 25.27 2.19
C ARG A 28 20.74 25.61 3.67
N LEU A 29 19.70 26.22 4.24
CA LEU A 29 19.67 26.62 5.64
C LEU A 29 19.67 25.40 6.58
N VAL A 30 18.77 24.44 6.38
CA VAL A 30 18.70 23.20 7.17
C VAL A 30 20.01 22.41 7.10
N LYS A 31 20.57 22.26 5.90
CA LYS A 31 21.88 21.65 5.70
C LYS A 31 22.99 22.34 6.51
N THR A 32 22.97 23.67 6.57
CA THR A 32 23.96 24.44 7.33
C THR A 32 23.80 24.20 8.83
N GLU A 33 22.57 24.22 9.34
CA GLU A 33 22.27 23.89 10.74
C GLU A 33 22.73 22.48 11.12
N ILE A 34 22.45 21.48 10.27
CA ILE A 34 22.87 20.10 10.51
C ILE A 34 24.38 19.97 10.55
N LYS A 35 25.10 20.71 9.68
CA LYS A 35 26.56 20.71 9.67
C LYS A 35 27.16 21.36 10.92
N GLU A 36 26.56 22.43 11.42
CA GLU A 36 26.94 23.06 12.69
C GLU A 36 26.69 22.11 13.86
N LEU A 37 25.51 21.47 13.90
CA LEU A 37 25.18 20.45 14.90
C LEU A 37 26.17 19.27 14.87
N ALA A 38 26.54 18.80 13.68
CA ALA A 38 27.53 17.74 13.53
C ALA A 38 28.91 18.14 14.09
N ALA A 39 29.33 19.39 13.87
CA ALA A 39 30.59 19.90 14.40
C ALA A 39 30.56 20.03 15.94
N ASP A 40 29.47 20.55 16.49
CA ASP A 40 29.27 20.68 17.94
C ASP A 40 29.26 19.31 18.63
N ARG A 41 28.56 18.33 18.03
CA ARG A 41 28.48 16.96 18.55
C ARG A 41 29.82 16.23 18.43
N ALA A 42 30.56 16.41 17.34
CA ALA A 42 31.91 15.87 17.20
C ALA A 42 32.87 16.42 18.27
N ALA A 43 32.74 17.70 18.64
CA ALA A 43 33.52 18.29 19.72
C ALA A 43 33.16 17.70 21.11
N LEU A 44 31.90 17.34 21.32
CA LEU A 44 31.41 16.74 22.58
C LEU A 44 31.65 15.21 22.65
N SER A 45 31.66 14.52 21.52
CA SER A 45 31.81 13.07 21.38
C SER A 45 33.22 12.56 21.73
N LEU A 46 34.20 13.44 21.98
CA LEU A 46 35.55 13.07 22.44
C LEU A 46 35.55 12.22 23.73
N HIS A 47 34.43 12.14 24.45
CA HIS A 47 34.28 11.39 25.70
C HIS A 47 33.17 10.33 25.70
N ASP A 48 32.25 10.32 24.74
CA ASP A 48 31.16 9.32 24.61
C ASP A 48 30.61 9.29 23.17
N ASP A 49 30.90 8.22 22.44
CA ASP A 49 30.46 8.02 21.05
C ASP A 49 28.94 7.94 20.89
N ARG A 50 28.20 7.60 21.96
CA ARG A 50 26.73 7.49 21.92
C ARG A 50 26.04 8.83 21.72
N LEU A 51 26.73 9.94 22.01
CA LEU A 51 26.21 11.30 21.79
C LEU A 51 26.21 11.70 20.31
N ASN A 52 26.89 10.92 19.47
CA ASN A 52 26.96 11.12 18.02
C ASN A 52 26.00 10.21 17.24
N GLU A 53 25.27 9.33 17.92
CA GLU A 53 24.30 8.41 17.30
C GLU A 53 22.91 9.06 17.22
N LEU A 54 22.34 9.01 16.01
CA LEU A 54 20.98 9.34 15.64
C LEU A 54 20.13 8.06 15.59
N TYR A 55 18.86 8.20 15.17
CA TYR A 55 17.96 7.05 15.09
C TYR A 55 18.55 5.93 14.21
N MET A 56 18.38 4.68 14.67
CA MET A 56 18.95 3.48 14.01
C MET A 56 20.48 3.49 13.84
N GLY A 57 21.21 4.29 14.62
CA GLY A 57 22.68 4.31 14.61
C GLY A 57 23.28 5.09 13.44
N GLU A 58 22.49 5.93 12.73
CA GLU A 58 23.04 6.94 11.82
C GLU A 58 23.90 7.94 12.62
N THR A 59 24.91 8.56 12.02
CA THR A 59 25.70 9.61 12.69
C THR A 59 25.34 10.99 12.15
N TYR A 60 25.61 12.05 12.92
CA TYR A 60 25.43 13.43 12.43
C TYR A 60 26.25 13.73 11.16
N SER A 61 27.41 13.09 10.99
CA SER A 61 28.20 13.22 9.76
C SER A 61 27.48 12.64 8.55
N LEU A 62 26.87 11.45 8.68
CA LEU A 62 26.10 10.82 7.62
C LEU A 62 24.84 11.65 7.26
N MET A 63 24.14 12.15 8.28
CA MET A 63 23.02 13.07 8.09
C MET A 63 23.46 14.33 7.31
N SER A 64 24.59 14.93 7.68
CA SER A 64 25.15 16.09 6.97
C SER A 64 25.52 15.77 5.52
N GLU A 65 26.07 14.59 5.23
CA GLU A 65 26.41 14.16 3.87
C GLU A 65 25.16 13.93 3.01
N ARG A 66 24.09 13.35 3.57
CA ARG A 66 22.80 13.18 2.91
C ARG A 66 22.21 14.51 2.47
N TRP A 67 22.14 15.49 3.38
CA TRP A 67 21.64 16.83 3.06
C TRP A 67 22.53 17.59 2.08
N GLU A 68 23.84 17.42 2.17
CA GLU A 68 24.78 17.98 1.19
C GLU A 68 24.54 17.39 -0.21
N LYS A 69 24.33 16.07 -0.32
CA LYS A 69 24.03 15.41 -1.58
C LYS A 69 22.69 15.89 -2.15
N LEU A 70 21.62 15.88 -1.37
CA LEU A 70 20.30 16.35 -1.81
C LEU A 70 20.34 17.79 -2.32
N TYR A 71 21.06 18.67 -1.62
CA TYR A 71 21.22 20.06 -2.06
C TYR A 71 21.88 20.17 -3.45
N ARG A 72 22.93 19.37 -3.71
CA ARG A 72 23.61 19.38 -5.02
C ARG A 72 22.77 18.76 -6.12
N ASP A 73 22.06 17.67 -5.82
CA ASP A 73 21.30 16.92 -6.81
C ASP A 73 20.01 17.67 -7.20
N PHE A 74 19.45 18.48 -6.30
CA PHE A 74 18.19 19.20 -6.55
C PHE A 74 18.31 20.35 -7.56
N TYR A 75 19.45 21.04 -7.62
CA TYR A 75 19.64 22.17 -8.55
C TYR A 75 20.87 22.01 -9.44
N SER A 76 20.63 21.94 -10.75
CA SER A 76 21.68 21.84 -11.74
C SER A 76 22.21 23.23 -12.11
N ILE A 77 23.36 23.62 -11.56
CA ILE A 77 24.04 24.87 -11.92
C ILE A 77 24.30 25.00 -13.44
N PRO A 78 24.76 23.94 -14.16
CA PRO A 78 24.99 24.05 -15.60
C PRO A 78 23.72 24.31 -16.41
N LYS A 79 22.59 23.71 -16.01
CA LYS A 79 21.31 23.83 -16.73
C LYS A 79 20.46 24.99 -16.24
N GLN A 80 20.75 25.53 -15.04
CA GLN A 80 19.90 26.50 -14.34
C GLN A 80 18.47 25.99 -14.12
N GLU A 81 18.35 24.68 -13.84
CA GLU A 81 17.09 23.96 -13.72
C GLU A 81 17.06 23.12 -12.44
N TYR A 82 15.87 22.97 -11.88
CA TYR A 82 15.60 22.11 -10.73
C TYR A 82 15.24 20.71 -11.19
N ASP A 83 15.78 19.71 -10.51
CA ASP A 83 15.40 18.31 -10.71
C ASP A 83 14.20 17.97 -9.80
N LEU A 84 13.01 17.95 -10.38
CA LEU A 84 11.77 17.70 -9.65
C LEU A 84 11.65 16.27 -9.12
N SER A 85 12.40 15.31 -9.69
CA SER A 85 12.45 13.92 -9.20
C SER A 85 13.00 13.81 -7.78
N LYS A 86 13.66 14.87 -7.27
CA LYS A 86 14.17 14.95 -5.91
C LYS A 86 13.17 15.47 -4.90
N LEU A 87 12.00 15.95 -5.32
CA LEU A 87 10.99 16.47 -4.39
C LEU A 87 10.51 15.41 -3.38
N PRO A 88 10.19 14.15 -3.77
CA PRO A 88 9.84 13.10 -2.82
C PRO A 88 10.99 12.80 -1.84
N ASP A 89 12.22 12.66 -2.36
CA ASP A 89 13.42 12.43 -1.53
C ASP A 89 13.61 13.52 -0.47
N ILE A 90 13.43 14.80 -0.85
CA ILE A 90 13.54 15.96 0.05
C ILE A 90 12.46 15.90 1.14
N TYR A 91 11.22 15.65 0.75
CA TYR A 91 10.08 15.55 1.66
C TYR A 91 10.27 14.42 2.69
N ASP A 92 10.60 13.22 2.21
CA ASP A 92 10.80 12.05 3.07
C ASP A 92 11.99 12.26 4.01
N CYS A 93 13.08 12.84 3.52
CA CYS A 93 14.25 13.14 4.34
C CYS A 93 13.93 14.11 5.48
N ILE A 94 13.25 15.23 5.19
CA ILE A 94 12.91 16.19 6.26
C ILE A 94 11.85 15.62 7.21
N LYS A 95 10.85 14.88 6.71
CA LYS A 95 9.84 14.22 7.54
C LYS A 95 10.50 13.22 8.49
N TYR A 96 11.39 12.35 7.98
CA TYR A 96 12.15 11.40 8.78
C TYR A 96 12.99 12.09 9.85
N ASP A 97 13.76 13.11 9.46
CA ASP A 97 14.61 13.83 10.40
C ASP A 97 13.78 14.53 11.48
N MET A 98 12.66 15.15 11.11
CA MET A 98 11.75 15.78 12.06
C MET A 98 11.10 14.79 13.03
N LEU A 99 10.72 13.59 12.58
CA LEU A 99 10.06 12.59 13.42
C LEU A 99 11.04 11.86 14.35
N HIS A 100 12.26 11.59 13.88
CA HIS A 100 13.19 10.67 14.55
C HIS A 100 14.44 11.34 15.10
N ASN A 101 15.02 12.28 14.35
CA ASN A 101 16.33 12.86 14.68
C ASN A 101 16.23 14.22 15.38
N LEU A 102 15.12 14.94 15.17
CA LEU A 102 14.94 16.35 15.59
C LEU A 102 13.74 16.57 16.53
N ASN A 103 13.04 15.51 16.95
CA ASN A 103 11.88 15.59 17.86
C ASN A 103 12.26 15.53 19.37
N GLY A 104 13.50 15.87 19.71
CA GLY A 104 14.03 15.77 21.07
C GLY A 104 14.38 17.14 21.69
N ALA A 105 14.58 17.16 23.02
CA ALA A 105 14.89 18.35 23.82
C ALA A 105 16.19 19.11 23.43
N HIS A 106 16.95 18.64 22.44
CA HIS A 106 18.31 19.11 22.15
C HIS A 106 18.62 19.41 20.68
N ALA A 107 17.67 19.30 19.75
CA ALA A 107 17.92 19.60 18.32
C ALA A 107 16.63 19.90 17.55
N THR A 108 16.02 21.07 17.75
CA THR A 108 14.99 21.57 16.84
C THR A 108 15.68 22.44 15.78
N THR A 109 15.59 22.05 14.51
CA THR A 109 16.04 22.91 13.41
C THR A 109 15.12 24.12 13.30
N LYS A 110 15.68 25.32 13.12
CA LYS A 110 14.86 26.54 13.04
C LYS A 110 14.07 26.57 11.75
N TYR A 111 14.64 26.00 10.68
CA TYR A 111 14.07 26.02 9.34
C TYR A 111 13.43 24.70 8.92
N GLY A 112 13.59 23.61 9.68
CA GLY A 112 13.10 22.29 9.28
C GLY A 112 11.58 22.25 9.08
N ARG A 113 10.82 22.92 9.95
CA ARG A 113 9.36 23.03 9.78
C ARG A 113 8.97 23.76 8.50
N ALA A 114 9.62 24.88 8.22
CA ALA A 114 9.33 25.65 7.00
C ALA A 114 9.70 24.83 5.75
N LEU A 115 10.79 24.08 5.79
CA LEU A 115 11.19 23.16 4.73
C LEU A 115 10.16 22.04 4.54
N PHE A 116 9.73 21.39 5.62
CA PHE A 116 8.73 20.32 5.58
C PHE A 116 7.41 20.82 4.95
N ASN A 117 6.86 21.92 5.45
CA ASN A 117 5.59 22.46 4.94
C ASN A 117 5.70 22.82 3.44
N MET A 118 6.83 23.40 3.01
CA MET A 118 7.01 23.76 1.60
C MET A 118 7.19 22.51 0.72
N ALA A 119 7.97 21.53 1.18
CA ALA A 119 8.15 20.27 0.47
C ALA A 119 6.81 19.50 0.35
N GLU A 120 5.99 19.50 1.41
CA GLU A 120 4.66 18.87 1.43
C GLU A 120 3.74 19.40 0.32
N LEU A 121 3.71 20.73 0.13
CA LEU A 121 2.92 21.35 -0.93
C LEU A 121 3.36 20.89 -2.33
N PHE A 122 4.68 20.76 -2.54
CA PHE A 122 5.23 20.29 -3.81
C PHE A 122 4.90 18.82 -4.07
N VAL A 123 5.13 17.93 -3.10
CA VAL A 123 4.88 16.49 -3.30
C VAL A 123 3.39 16.18 -3.45
N THR A 124 2.51 16.90 -2.75
CA THR A 124 1.05 16.79 -2.90
C THR A 124 0.62 17.03 -4.35
N CYS A 125 1.31 17.93 -5.06
CA CYS A 125 1.05 18.19 -6.47
C CYS A 125 1.78 17.22 -7.42
N TYR A 126 3.04 16.94 -7.11
CA TYR A 126 3.97 16.27 -8.01
C TYR A 126 3.78 14.75 -8.03
N VAL A 127 3.74 14.09 -6.86
CA VAL A 127 3.72 12.62 -6.76
C VAL A 127 2.51 11.99 -7.46
N PRO A 128 1.25 12.45 -7.26
CA PRO A 128 0.11 11.87 -7.97
C PRO A 128 0.21 12.01 -9.49
N GLN A 129 0.96 13.01 -9.96
CA GLN A 129 1.12 13.36 -11.36
C GLN A 129 2.28 12.64 -12.05
N GLU A 130 3.22 12.05 -11.29
CA GLU A 130 4.18 11.08 -11.84
C GLU A 130 3.48 9.89 -12.49
N TYR A 131 2.29 9.54 -11.97
CA TYR A 131 1.46 8.46 -12.49
C TYR A 131 0.45 8.91 -13.56
N GLY A 132 0.67 10.06 -14.20
CA GLY A 132 -0.06 10.58 -15.36
C GLY A 132 -0.72 11.95 -15.11
N MET A 133 -0.72 12.84 -16.11
CA MET A 133 -1.25 14.20 -15.99
C MET A 133 -2.74 14.31 -16.33
N ASP A 134 -3.21 13.43 -17.23
CA ASP A 134 -4.60 13.31 -17.64
C ASP A 134 -5.16 11.90 -17.43
N VAL A 135 -6.45 11.71 -17.71
CA VAL A 135 -7.13 10.42 -17.50
C VAL A 135 -6.53 9.32 -18.39
N ALA A 136 -6.16 9.64 -19.64
CA ALA A 136 -5.65 8.66 -20.59
C ALA A 136 -4.24 8.17 -20.18
N GLU A 137 -3.38 9.09 -19.75
CA GLU A 137 -2.07 8.76 -19.19
C GLU A 137 -2.19 7.94 -17.89
N LYS A 138 -3.07 8.37 -16.96
CA LYS A 138 -3.32 7.63 -15.70
C LYS A 138 -3.82 6.21 -15.97
N GLN A 139 -4.69 6.02 -16.96
CA GLN A 139 -5.14 4.69 -17.39
C GLN A 139 -3.99 3.87 -17.98
N SER A 140 -3.19 4.47 -18.88
CA SER A 140 -2.08 3.80 -19.57
C SER A 140 -0.99 3.33 -18.60
N ILE A 141 -0.53 4.23 -17.72
CA ILE A 141 0.49 3.94 -16.69
C ILE A 141 -0.10 2.95 -15.68
N GLY A 142 -1.33 3.21 -15.21
CA GLY A 142 -2.05 2.37 -14.27
C GLY A 142 -2.10 0.90 -14.69
N ILE A 143 -2.55 0.63 -15.91
CA ILE A 143 -2.72 -0.72 -16.47
C ILE A 143 -1.39 -1.47 -16.58
N LYS A 144 -0.30 -0.79 -16.93
CA LYS A 144 1.02 -1.43 -17.13
C LYS A 144 1.72 -1.73 -15.82
N VAL A 145 1.86 -0.72 -14.96
CA VAL A 145 2.61 -0.85 -13.69
C VAL A 145 1.89 -1.83 -12.77
N SER A 146 0.55 -1.73 -12.67
CA SER A 146 -0.22 -2.61 -11.81
C SER A 146 -0.62 -3.94 -12.48
N GLN A 147 -0.11 -4.30 -13.67
CA GLN A 147 -0.57 -5.48 -14.41
C GLN A 147 -0.43 -6.77 -13.59
N ALA A 148 0.75 -7.01 -13.02
CA ALA A 148 1.03 -8.20 -12.23
C ALA A 148 0.18 -8.23 -10.95
N LEU A 149 -0.01 -7.08 -10.31
CA LEU A 149 -0.86 -6.94 -9.13
C LEU A 149 -2.33 -7.21 -9.48
N CYS A 150 -2.85 -6.67 -10.58
CA CYS A 150 -4.20 -6.94 -11.08
C CYS A 150 -4.39 -8.43 -11.40
N ALA A 151 -3.42 -9.07 -12.04
CA ALA A 151 -3.47 -10.51 -12.32
C ALA A 151 -3.48 -11.34 -11.03
N LYS A 152 -2.68 -10.94 -10.02
CA LYS A 152 -2.65 -11.59 -8.73
C LYS A 152 -3.97 -11.42 -7.96
N ILE A 153 -4.49 -10.20 -7.89
CA ILE A 153 -5.80 -9.90 -7.28
C ILE A 153 -6.90 -10.74 -7.96
N ARG A 154 -6.90 -10.78 -9.30
CA ARG A 154 -7.86 -11.59 -10.06
C ARG A 154 -7.78 -13.08 -9.70
N ALA A 155 -6.58 -13.66 -9.71
CA ALA A 155 -6.38 -15.05 -9.33
C ALA A 155 -6.84 -15.34 -7.89
N ASP A 156 -6.58 -14.40 -6.98
CA ASP A 156 -6.99 -14.50 -5.59
C ASP A 156 -8.52 -14.49 -5.43
N ILE A 157 -9.23 -13.65 -6.18
CA ILE A 157 -10.70 -13.55 -6.15
C ILE A 157 -11.33 -14.76 -6.83
N ALA A 158 -10.81 -15.16 -8.00
CA ALA A 158 -11.25 -16.37 -8.69
C ALA A 158 -11.14 -17.59 -7.78
N THR A 159 -10.02 -17.72 -7.06
CA THR A 159 -9.86 -18.76 -6.04
C THR A 159 -10.92 -18.59 -4.95
N ALA A 160 -11.07 -17.39 -4.35
CA ALA A 160 -12.05 -17.17 -3.30
C ALA A 160 -13.51 -17.50 -3.70
N MET A 161 -13.85 -17.37 -4.99
CA MET A 161 -15.17 -17.71 -5.55
C MET A 161 -15.34 -19.20 -5.89
N THR A 162 -14.25 -19.93 -6.15
CA THR A 162 -14.30 -21.37 -6.47
C THR A 162 -14.14 -22.29 -5.27
N ILE A 163 -13.72 -21.77 -4.10
CA ILE A 163 -13.55 -22.63 -2.93
C ILE A 163 -14.92 -23.20 -2.50
N GLN A 164 -15.07 -24.51 -2.69
CA GLN A 164 -16.25 -25.27 -2.28
C GLN A 164 -16.31 -25.41 -0.75
N ARG A 165 -17.53 -25.50 -0.21
CA ARG A 165 -17.83 -25.72 1.22
C ARG A 165 -17.56 -27.16 1.70
N GLU A 166 -16.82 -27.96 0.95
CA GLU A 166 -16.54 -29.32 1.39
C GLU A 166 -15.54 -29.30 2.53
N GLU A 167 -16.04 -29.42 3.75
CA GLU A 167 -15.35 -30.14 4.81
C GLU A 167 -16.33 -30.71 5.84
N LYS A 168 -16.53 -32.03 5.76
CA LYS A 168 -16.63 -32.82 7.00
C LYS A 168 -15.33 -32.57 7.76
N PRO A 169 -15.35 -32.22 9.05
CA PRO A 169 -14.12 -31.96 9.80
C PRO A 169 -13.31 -33.26 9.87
N SER A 170 -12.25 -33.35 9.07
CA SER A 170 -11.26 -34.41 9.20
C SER A 170 -10.50 -34.14 10.49
N VAL A 171 -10.86 -34.88 11.53
CA VAL A 171 -10.08 -35.02 12.75
C VAL A 171 -8.76 -35.69 12.35
N VAL A 172 -7.75 -34.90 11.99
CA VAL A 172 -6.37 -35.38 11.87
C VAL A 172 -5.85 -35.63 13.29
N ASN A 173 -6.17 -36.80 13.82
CA ASN A 173 -5.33 -37.46 14.79
C ASN A 173 -4.15 -38.04 14.03
N SER A 174 -2.96 -37.44 14.14
CA SER A 174 -1.75 -38.24 14.04
C SER A 174 -0.58 -37.63 14.82
N LEU A 175 0.01 -38.50 15.63
CA LEU A 175 1.19 -38.33 16.47
C LEU A 175 2.47 -38.11 15.63
N TYR A 176 3.43 -37.37 16.20
CA TYR A 176 4.91 -37.44 16.06
C TYR A 176 5.49 -37.85 14.68
N ASN A 177 6.41 -37.11 14.06
CA ASN A 177 7.75 -36.81 14.59
C ASN A 177 8.47 -35.81 13.66
N GLY A 178 9.26 -34.90 14.22
CA GLY A 178 9.83 -33.76 13.51
C GLY A 178 10.79 -34.07 12.35
N LYS A 179 10.75 -33.19 11.34
CA LYS A 179 11.87 -32.67 10.53
C LYS A 179 11.31 -31.58 9.61
N SER A 180 11.73 -30.33 9.80
CA SER A 180 11.58 -29.28 8.80
C SER A 180 12.70 -29.42 7.77
N PHE A 181 12.39 -29.39 6.48
CA PHE A 181 13.18 -28.65 5.50
C PHE A 181 12.41 -28.54 4.17
N LEU A 182 12.38 -27.33 3.61
CA LEU A 182 11.88 -27.03 2.26
C LEU A 182 12.66 -27.82 1.19
N PRO A 183 12.06 -28.15 0.04
CA PRO A 183 12.82 -28.31 -1.20
C PRO A 183 12.46 -27.24 -2.21
N LEU A 184 13.50 -26.47 -2.54
CA LEU A 184 13.64 -25.61 -3.71
C LEU A 184 13.58 -26.44 -5.00
N CYS A 185 13.20 -25.80 -6.10
CA CYS A 185 13.18 -26.36 -7.46
C CYS A 185 14.47 -27.12 -7.83
N THR A 186 14.35 -28.41 -8.18
CA THR A 186 15.25 -29.09 -9.13
C THR A 186 14.48 -30.15 -9.89
N ALA A 187 14.56 -30.08 -11.22
CA ALA A 187 14.06 -31.08 -12.14
C ALA A 187 14.80 -32.42 -11.96
N ALA A 188 14.05 -33.51 -11.86
CA ALA A 188 14.42 -34.83 -12.37
C ALA A 188 13.16 -35.69 -12.49
N MET A 189 12.93 -36.22 -13.70
CA MET A 189 12.01 -37.31 -14.00
C MET A 189 12.48 -38.57 -13.26
N ASP A 190 11.62 -39.34 -12.60
CA ASP A 190 10.82 -40.44 -13.21
C ASP A 190 10.23 -41.40 -12.14
N GLU A 191 9.03 -41.89 -12.47
CA GLU A 191 8.19 -43.02 -12.05
C GLU A 191 7.90 -43.46 -10.58
N SER A 192 6.59 -43.74 -10.41
CA SER A 192 5.90 -44.69 -9.50
C SER A 192 5.64 -44.28 -8.04
N ASP A 193 4.46 -43.70 -7.79
CA ASP A 193 3.35 -44.43 -7.14
C ASP A 193 2.12 -43.52 -6.97
N GLU A 194 0.96 -44.04 -7.36
CA GLU A 194 -0.33 -43.37 -7.25
C GLU A 194 -0.77 -43.26 -5.77
N SER A 195 -1.35 -42.10 -5.41
CA SER A 195 -2.25 -41.83 -4.26
C SER A 195 -1.86 -40.79 -3.18
N GLU A 196 -1.05 -39.77 -3.49
CA GLU A 196 -1.03 -38.53 -2.68
C GLU A 196 -1.11 -37.25 -3.52
N SER A 197 -2.26 -37.01 -4.15
CA SER A 197 -2.61 -35.69 -4.69
C SER A 197 -3.53 -34.96 -3.71
N ASN A 198 -3.18 -33.71 -3.38
CA ASN A 198 -4.02 -32.65 -2.75
C ASN A 198 -3.67 -32.21 -1.32
N LEU A 199 -2.37 -32.12 -1.00
CA LEU A 199 -1.90 -31.15 0.00
C LEU A 199 -1.04 -30.07 -0.66
N GLU A 200 -1.49 -29.57 -1.82
CA GLU A 200 -1.09 -28.23 -2.22
C GLU A 200 -1.57 -27.27 -1.14
N HIS A 201 -0.61 -26.68 -0.43
CA HIS A 201 -0.80 -25.56 0.48
C HIS A 201 -1.32 -24.36 -0.33
N ASN A 202 -2.59 -24.42 -0.74
CA ASN A 202 -3.32 -23.29 -1.27
C ASN A 202 -3.39 -22.28 -0.13
N GLY A 203 -2.59 -21.21 -0.21
CA GLY A 203 -2.45 -20.11 0.77
C GLY A 203 -3.73 -19.27 0.98
N TYR A 204 -4.87 -19.93 1.04
CA TYR A 204 -6.24 -19.43 1.23
C TYR A 204 -6.92 -20.10 2.44
N ARG A 205 -6.20 -20.99 3.13
CA ARG A 205 -6.61 -21.58 4.41
C ARG A 205 -5.68 -21.07 5.51
N LEU A 206 -6.21 -21.00 6.72
CA LEU A 206 -5.38 -20.73 7.90
C LEU A 206 -4.40 -21.87 8.08
N ASP A 207 -3.16 -21.55 8.44
CA ASP A 207 -2.19 -22.55 8.84
C ASP A 207 -2.72 -23.28 10.10
N PRO A 208 -2.97 -24.60 10.03
CA PRO A 208 -3.53 -25.35 11.15
C PRO A 208 -2.62 -25.32 12.39
N SER A 209 -1.31 -25.15 12.21
CA SER A 209 -0.33 -25.11 13.30
C SER A 209 -0.53 -23.87 14.18
N PHE A 210 -0.64 -22.69 13.58
CA PHE A 210 -0.92 -21.42 14.29
C PHE A 210 -2.37 -21.32 14.78
N ALA A 211 -3.33 -21.90 14.04
CA ALA A 211 -4.74 -21.82 14.41
C ALA A 211 -5.03 -22.50 15.77
N LYS A 212 -4.30 -23.57 16.08
CA LYS A 212 -4.38 -24.28 17.37
C LYS A 212 -3.77 -23.46 18.51
N GLU A 213 -2.64 -22.81 18.27
CA GLU A 213 -1.94 -21.97 19.25
C GLU A 213 -2.73 -20.70 19.59
N LEU A 214 -3.26 -20.03 18.56
CA LEU A 214 -4.06 -18.80 18.69
C LEU A 214 -5.52 -19.04 19.11
N ARG A 215 -5.89 -20.31 19.38
CA ARG A 215 -7.26 -20.73 19.78
C ARG A 215 -8.35 -20.20 18.83
N ILE A 216 -8.07 -20.22 17.52
CA ILE A 216 -9.04 -19.78 16.51
C ILE A 216 -10.23 -20.73 16.56
N LYS A 217 -11.44 -20.18 16.75
CA LYS A 217 -12.68 -20.96 16.92
C LYS A 217 -13.03 -21.81 15.70
N SER A 218 -12.57 -21.41 14.52
CA SER A 218 -12.84 -22.05 13.23
C SER A 218 -11.53 -22.20 12.43
N PRO A 219 -10.67 -23.17 12.75
CA PRO A 219 -9.40 -23.35 12.05
C PRO A 219 -9.57 -23.74 10.57
N GLY A 220 -10.69 -24.38 10.20
CA GLY A 220 -11.05 -24.71 8.82
C GLY A 220 -11.76 -23.58 8.05
N THR A 221 -11.93 -22.38 8.64
CA THR A 221 -12.53 -21.27 7.87
C THR A 221 -11.62 -20.86 6.72
N GLN A 222 -12.24 -20.68 5.57
CA GLN A 222 -11.59 -20.21 4.36
C GLN A 222 -11.40 -18.70 4.42
N VAL A 223 -10.21 -18.23 4.03
CA VAL A 223 -9.87 -16.81 4.08
C VAL A 223 -10.32 -16.14 2.78
N ARG A 224 -11.39 -15.32 2.87
CA ARG A 224 -11.93 -14.53 1.75
C ARG A 224 -11.62 -13.04 1.82
N THR A 225 -10.89 -12.64 2.86
CA THR A 225 -10.39 -11.27 3.02
C THR A 225 -8.89 -11.29 2.77
N ARG A 226 -8.41 -10.41 1.89
CA ARG A 226 -6.99 -10.24 1.61
C ARG A 226 -6.58 -8.79 1.82
N LEU A 227 -5.42 -8.61 2.44
CA LEU A 227 -4.76 -7.33 2.58
C LEU A 227 -3.57 -7.30 1.63
N TYR A 228 -3.50 -6.27 0.80
CA TYR A 228 -2.43 -6.03 -0.14
C TYR A 228 -1.56 -4.90 0.38
N PHE A 229 -0.35 -5.25 0.82
CA PHE A 229 0.74 -4.31 1.07
C PHE A 229 1.65 -4.32 -0.16
N THR A 230 1.92 -3.15 -0.71
CA THR A 230 2.70 -3.00 -1.93
C THR A 230 3.45 -1.67 -1.91
N SER A 231 4.28 -1.40 -2.92
CA SER A 231 4.95 -0.11 -3.03
C SER A 231 3.94 1.01 -3.31
N GLU A 232 4.33 2.24 -2.97
CA GLU A 232 3.55 3.45 -3.25
C GLU A 232 3.14 3.54 -4.73
N SER A 233 4.07 3.23 -5.64
CA SER A 233 3.84 3.21 -7.09
C SER A 233 2.75 2.23 -7.51
N HIS A 234 2.72 1.02 -6.97
CA HIS A 234 1.67 0.04 -7.23
C HIS A 234 0.32 0.48 -6.63
N MET A 235 0.34 1.19 -5.50
CA MET A 235 -0.87 1.71 -4.86
C MET A 235 -1.52 2.81 -5.72
N HIS A 236 -0.77 3.83 -6.13
CA HIS A 236 -1.28 4.91 -6.99
C HIS A 236 -1.82 4.37 -8.31
N THR A 237 -1.09 3.46 -8.94
CA THR A 237 -1.48 2.88 -10.23
C THR A 237 -2.71 1.98 -10.11
N LEU A 238 -2.83 1.19 -9.03
CA LEU A 238 -4.03 0.41 -8.76
C LEU A 238 -5.25 1.30 -8.46
N LEU A 239 -5.10 2.37 -7.67
CA LEU A 239 -6.17 3.35 -7.43
C LEU A 239 -6.61 4.02 -8.75
N ASN A 240 -5.67 4.36 -9.65
CA ASN A 240 -5.99 4.88 -10.98
C ASN A 240 -6.77 3.87 -11.82
N VAL A 241 -6.39 2.58 -11.78
CA VAL A 241 -7.13 1.49 -12.45
C VAL A 241 -8.57 1.39 -11.92
N LEU A 242 -8.77 1.46 -10.61
CA LEU A 242 -10.10 1.40 -10.00
C LEU A 242 -10.95 2.64 -10.28
N ARG A 243 -10.33 3.83 -10.24
CA ARG A 243 -11.00 5.13 -10.41
C ARG A 243 -11.38 5.41 -11.86
N HIS A 244 -10.44 5.24 -12.78
CA HIS A 244 -10.62 5.63 -14.18
C HIS A 244 -11.05 4.47 -15.08
N GLN A 245 -10.82 3.23 -14.64
CA GLN A 245 -11.11 1.99 -15.36
C GLN A 245 -10.39 1.90 -16.72
N CYS A 246 -10.10 0.70 -17.21
CA CYS A 246 -9.45 0.61 -18.52
C CYS A 246 -10.43 0.92 -19.66
N PRO A 247 -10.00 1.58 -20.75
CA PRO A 247 -10.87 1.88 -21.89
C PRO A 247 -11.53 0.63 -22.50
N ALA A 248 -10.80 -0.49 -22.55
CA ALA A 248 -11.33 -1.76 -23.06
C ALA A 248 -12.51 -2.29 -22.24
N TRP A 249 -12.49 -2.08 -20.92
CA TRP A 249 -13.62 -2.41 -20.05
C TRP A 249 -14.81 -1.48 -20.28
N VAL A 250 -14.55 -0.17 -20.37
CA VAL A 250 -15.59 0.84 -20.60
C VAL A 250 -16.30 0.60 -21.94
N ALA A 251 -15.55 0.31 -23.01
CA ALA A 251 -16.10 0.02 -24.33
C ALA A 251 -17.05 -1.19 -24.32
N ARG A 252 -16.66 -2.29 -23.65
CA ARG A 252 -17.52 -3.48 -23.51
C ARG A 252 -18.84 -3.17 -22.82
N ARG A 253 -18.82 -2.30 -21.80
CA ARG A 253 -20.04 -1.88 -21.09
C ARG A 253 -20.94 -0.98 -21.94
N THR A 254 -20.37 -0.06 -22.72
CA THR A 254 -21.15 0.85 -23.55
C THR A 254 -21.82 0.15 -24.71
N ASP A 255 -21.14 -0.80 -25.35
CA ASP A 255 -21.70 -1.58 -26.46
C ASP A 255 -22.87 -2.47 -26.01
N GLU A 256 -22.80 -3.03 -24.80
CA GLU A 256 -23.88 -3.83 -24.19
C GLU A 256 -25.11 -2.99 -23.83
N ASN A 257 -24.91 -1.77 -23.32
CA ASN A 257 -26.03 -0.85 -23.07
C ASN A 257 -26.74 -0.43 -24.36
N LEU A 258 -26.02 -0.23 -25.47
CA LEU A 258 -26.63 0.10 -26.76
C LEU A 258 -27.35 -1.11 -27.41
N THR A 259 -26.79 -2.32 -27.29
CA THR A 259 -27.37 -3.54 -27.89
C THR A 259 -28.56 -4.11 -27.11
N SER A 260 -28.71 -3.76 -25.83
CA SER A 260 -29.91 -4.06 -25.05
C SER A 260 -31.21 -3.40 -25.59
N GLY A 261 -31.10 -2.47 -26.54
CA GLY A 261 -32.23 -1.83 -27.23
C GLY A 261 -32.68 -2.47 -28.55
N THR A 262 -31.90 -3.38 -29.14
CA THR A 262 -32.27 -4.02 -30.43
C THR A 262 -31.61 -5.39 -30.57
N SER A 263 -32.40 -6.45 -30.46
CA SER A 263 -32.00 -7.83 -30.71
C SER A 263 -31.69 -8.11 -32.18
N SER A 264 -30.61 -8.86 -32.48
CA SER A 264 -30.59 -10.13 -33.26
C SER A 264 -29.18 -10.54 -33.77
N GLN A 265 -28.90 -11.86 -33.70
CA GLN A 265 -27.82 -12.66 -34.36
C GLN A 265 -26.38 -12.55 -33.80
N GLN A 266 -25.49 -13.55 -33.90
CA GLN A 266 -25.43 -15.02 -33.70
C GLN A 266 -23.90 -15.33 -33.72
N ASP A 267 -23.44 -16.36 -33.01
CA ASP A 267 -22.07 -16.95 -33.04
C ASP A 267 -20.87 -16.25 -32.35
N GLN A 268 -20.94 -16.09 -31.02
CA GLN A 268 -19.78 -16.19 -30.12
C GLN A 268 -20.16 -17.01 -28.88
N PRO A 269 -19.22 -17.73 -28.21
CA PRO A 269 -19.51 -18.43 -26.97
C PRO A 269 -20.11 -17.46 -25.94
N PRO A 270 -20.99 -17.93 -25.04
CA PRO A 270 -21.81 -17.04 -24.22
C PRO A 270 -20.92 -16.27 -23.25
N LYS A 271 -20.56 -15.03 -23.61
CA LYS A 271 -20.10 -14.05 -22.62
C LYS A 271 -21.29 -13.80 -21.71
N GLN A 272 -21.14 -14.18 -20.44
CA GLN A 272 -22.22 -14.16 -19.46
C GLN A 272 -22.78 -12.73 -19.37
N ARG A 273 -24.07 -12.60 -19.70
CA ARG A 273 -24.75 -11.32 -19.88
C ARG A 273 -25.08 -10.76 -18.50
N HIS A 274 -24.21 -9.92 -17.96
CA HIS A 274 -24.46 -9.28 -16.68
C HIS A 274 -25.25 -7.98 -16.88
N ALA A 275 -26.39 -7.83 -16.19
CA ALA A 275 -27.07 -6.56 -16.12
C ALA A 275 -26.19 -5.56 -15.36
N PHE A 276 -25.59 -4.62 -16.08
CA PHE A 276 -24.65 -3.66 -15.54
C PHE A 276 -25.36 -2.55 -14.75
N ASP A 277 -25.52 -2.74 -13.44
CA ASP A 277 -25.88 -1.64 -12.54
C ASP A 277 -24.67 -0.73 -12.35
N THR A 278 -24.68 0.41 -13.06
CA THR A 278 -23.56 1.37 -13.05
C THR A 278 -23.20 1.81 -11.63
N ALA A 279 -24.17 1.91 -10.71
CA ALA A 279 -23.94 2.33 -9.33
C ALA A 279 -23.11 1.32 -8.52
N LYS A 280 -23.14 0.04 -8.88
CA LYS A 280 -22.38 -1.03 -8.20
C LYS A 280 -20.99 -1.25 -8.81
N MET A 281 -20.72 -0.63 -9.96
CA MET A 281 -19.53 -0.88 -10.78
C MET A 281 -18.53 0.26 -10.79
N THR A 282 -18.95 1.44 -10.34
CA THR A 282 -18.10 2.61 -10.20
C THR A 282 -17.84 2.89 -8.73
N MET A 283 -16.73 3.55 -8.43
CA MET A 283 -16.48 4.04 -7.09
C MET A 283 -17.60 4.97 -6.64
N ALA A 284 -18.00 4.87 -5.36
CA ALA A 284 -18.99 5.76 -4.80
C ALA A 284 -18.48 7.22 -4.85
N PRO A 285 -19.34 8.23 -5.09
CA PRO A 285 -18.90 9.63 -5.11
C PRO A 285 -18.18 10.06 -3.83
N GLN A 286 -18.64 9.57 -2.67
CA GLN A 286 -17.99 9.83 -1.37
C GLN A 286 -16.58 9.22 -1.30
N ALA A 287 -16.35 8.08 -1.96
CA ALA A 287 -15.04 7.44 -2.01
C ALA A 287 -14.06 8.22 -2.90
N ILE A 288 -14.56 8.77 -4.01
CA ILE A 288 -13.76 9.64 -4.89
C ILE A 288 -13.37 10.91 -4.16
N GLU A 289 -14.31 11.56 -3.48
CA GLU A 289 -14.04 12.75 -2.66
C GLU A 289 -13.06 12.45 -1.52
N ALA A 290 -13.23 11.33 -0.82
CA ALA A 290 -12.30 10.91 0.22
C ALA A 290 -10.89 10.68 -0.33
N LEU A 291 -10.75 10.03 -1.50
CA LEU A 291 -9.47 9.86 -2.17
C LEU A 291 -8.86 11.19 -2.63
N ASP A 292 -9.67 12.14 -3.10
CA ASP A 292 -9.20 13.47 -3.51
C ASP A 292 -8.69 14.32 -2.33
N ASN A 293 -9.05 13.93 -1.10
CA ASN A 293 -8.53 14.53 0.14
C ASN A 293 -7.29 13.80 0.70
N VAL A 294 -6.91 12.65 0.15
CA VAL A 294 -5.67 11.98 0.53
C VAL A 294 -4.51 12.69 -0.16
N SER A 295 -3.66 13.35 0.62
CA SER A 295 -2.47 14.06 0.14
C SER A 295 -1.24 13.17 0.00
N GLU A 296 -1.16 12.11 0.81
CA GLU A 296 0.01 11.22 0.88
C GLU A 296 -0.35 9.77 1.20
N LEU A 297 0.55 8.85 0.85
CA LEU A 297 0.48 7.43 1.20
C LEU A 297 1.55 7.13 2.25
N ASP A 298 1.12 6.88 3.49
CA ASP A 298 2.00 6.63 4.63
C ASP A 298 2.34 5.14 4.80
N TYR A 299 3.22 4.88 5.77
CA TYR A 299 3.56 3.52 6.21
C TYR A 299 2.31 2.70 6.51
N LEU A 300 2.31 1.43 6.06
CA LEU A 300 1.18 0.51 6.11
C LEU A 300 -0.05 0.96 5.31
N ALA A 301 0.08 1.85 4.33
CA ALA A 301 -0.94 2.01 3.29
C ALA A 301 -1.25 0.65 2.66
N HIS A 302 -2.53 0.33 2.50
CA HIS A 302 -2.97 -0.98 2.02
C HIS A 302 -4.35 -0.95 1.38
N ILE A 303 -4.61 -1.95 0.55
CA ILE A 303 -5.94 -2.24 0.01
C ILE A 303 -6.45 -3.54 0.63
N ILE A 304 -7.72 -3.52 1.04
CA ILE A 304 -8.45 -4.65 1.58
C ILE A 304 -9.47 -5.08 0.53
N ILE A 305 -9.46 -6.34 0.14
CA ILE A 305 -10.47 -6.93 -0.73
C ILE A 305 -11.18 -8.03 0.04
N ARG A 306 -12.50 -7.90 0.18
CA ARG A 306 -13.36 -8.85 0.88
C ARG A 306 -14.34 -9.45 -0.09
N VAL A 307 -14.30 -10.77 -0.24
CA VAL A 307 -15.28 -11.53 -1.02
C VAL A 307 -16.32 -12.12 -0.07
N PHE A 308 -17.58 -11.88 -0.37
CA PHE A 308 -18.70 -12.44 0.37
C PHE A 308 -19.57 -13.26 -0.56
N GLU A 309 -20.18 -14.31 -0.01
CA GLU A 309 -21.06 -15.21 -0.74
C GLU A 309 -22.46 -15.18 -0.16
N ALA A 310 -23.45 -15.15 -1.03
CA ALA A 310 -24.86 -15.39 -0.76
C ALA A 310 -25.18 -16.85 -1.09
N PRO A 311 -25.05 -17.79 -0.13
CA PRO A 311 -25.21 -19.23 -0.37
C PRO A 311 -26.64 -19.64 -0.76
N TRP A 312 -27.60 -18.73 -0.64
CA TRP A 312 -28.99 -18.94 -1.05
C TRP A 312 -29.22 -18.68 -2.54
N LEU A 313 -28.23 -18.13 -3.25
CA LEU A 313 -28.30 -17.95 -4.70
C LEU A 313 -27.75 -19.18 -5.44
N PRO A 314 -28.25 -19.48 -6.66
CA PRO A 314 -27.71 -20.54 -7.51
C PRO A 314 -26.21 -20.37 -7.80
N GLU A 315 -25.53 -21.47 -8.13
CA GLU A 315 -24.08 -21.42 -8.38
C GLU A 315 -23.69 -20.55 -9.57
N GLU A 316 -24.57 -20.50 -10.57
CA GLU A 316 -24.41 -19.73 -11.80
C GLU A 316 -24.85 -18.26 -11.66
N ASP A 317 -25.37 -17.85 -10.50
CA ASP A 317 -25.83 -16.49 -10.28
C ASP A 317 -24.64 -15.53 -10.14
N GLY A 318 -24.51 -14.57 -11.06
CA GLY A 318 -23.44 -13.56 -11.04
C GLY A 318 -23.43 -12.66 -9.79
N ASN A 319 -24.53 -12.63 -9.02
CA ASN A 319 -24.61 -11.91 -7.74
C ASN A 319 -24.37 -12.83 -6.54
N ARG A 320 -24.12 -14.13 -6.72
CA ARG A 320 -23.75 -15.06 -5.64
C ARG A 320 -22.57 -14.53 -4.85
N PHE A 321 -21.58 -13.97 -5.54
CA PHE A 321 -20.42 -13.35 -4.92
C PHE A 321 -20.47 -11.84 -5.08
N ARG A 322 -20.24 -11.12 -3.99
CA ARG A 322 -19.97 -9.67 -4.01
C ARG A 322 -18.60 -9.38 -3.43
N VAL A 323 -17.99 -8.32 -3.93
CA VAL A 323 -16.67 -7.85 -3.53
C VAL A 323 -16.80 -6.45 -2.95
N GLU A 324 -16.18 -6.27 -1.80
CA GLU A 324 -15.96 -4.98 -1.17
C GLU A 324 -14.47 -4.65 -1.25
N ILE A 325 -14.17 -3.43 -1.67
CA ILE A 325 -12.80 -2.91 -1.77
C ILE A 325 -12.70 -1.72 -0.83
N ALA A 326 -11.77 -1.79 0.12
CA ALA A 326 -11.44 -0.68 1.01
C ALA A 326 -9.96 -0.32 0.85
N PHE A 327 -9.64 0.94 1.05
CA PHE A 327 -8.30 1.49 0.99
C PHE A 327 -7.98 2.24 2.29
N SER A 328 -6.76 2.08 2.79
CA SER A 328 -6.23 2.84 3.92
C SER A 328 -5.00 3.61 3.45
N PRO A 329 -4.92 4.94 3.66
CA PRO A 329 -3.75 5.74 3.30
C PRO A 329 -2.56 5.48 4.24
N GLY A 330 -2.73 4.69 5.30
CA GLY A 330 -1.66 4.34 6.23
C GLY A 330 -1.70 5.13 7.53
N LEU A 331 -0.62 5.05 8.30
CA LEU A 331 -0.46 5.75 9.57
C LEU A 331 0.36 7.03 9.37
N ARG A 332 -0.32 8.17 9.34
CA ARG A 332 0.34 9.48 9.29
C ARG A 332 1.04 9.77 10.61
N GLY A 333 2.37 9.82 10.57
CA GLY A 333 3.17 10.38 11.66
C GLY A 333 3.14 11.89 11.56
N ASP A 334 2.38 12.56 12.42
CA ASP A 334 2.34 14.02 12.42
C ASP A 334 3.55 14.59 13.18
N PRO A 335 4.48 15.31 12.52
CA PRO A 335 5.54 16.01 13.23
C PRO A 335 5.03 17.15 14.12
N GLU A 336 3.75 17.56 14.05
CA GLU A 336 3.11 18.51 14.98
C GLU A 336 2.69 17.87 16.32
N GLY A 337 2.51 16.55 16.35
CA GLY A 337 2.12 15.78 17.54
C GLY A 337 3.28 15.52 18.49
N GLY A 338 3.84 16.58 19.08
CA GLY A 338 4.82 16.45 20.15
C GLY A 338 4.28 15.61 21.31
N GLY A 339 4.92 14.48 21.60
CA GLY A 339 4.99 13.85 22.94
C GLY A 339 3.73 13.85 23.82
N GLY A 340 2.54 13.57 23.28
CA GLY A 340 1.32 13.37 24.07
C GLY A 340 1.21 11.91 24.51
N GLY A 341 1.44 11.64 25.79
CA GLY A 341 1.54 10.29 26.37
C GLY A 341 0.40 9.33 26.02
N GLY A 342 0.71 8.34 25.19
CA GLY A 342 0.07 7.02 25.18
C GLY A 342 1.11 5.99 25.64
N PRO A 343 0.70 4.89 26.31
CA PRO A 343 1.64 3.94 26.88
C PRO A 343 2.53 3.39 25.77
N GLU A 344 3.82 3.37 26.08
CA GLU A 344 4.96 2.90 25.32
C GLU A 344 4.69 1.50 24.74
N ALA A 345 3.94 1.43 23.65
CA ALA A 345 3.75 0.22 22.89
C ALA A 345 5.08 -0.07 22.20
N ALA A 346 5.76 -1.10 22.70
CA ALA A 346 7.00 -1.66 22.19
C ALA A 346 7.10 -1.46 20.67
N ARG A 347 7.94 -0.50 20.27
CA ARG A 347 8.25 -0.21 18.87
C ARG A 347 9.01 -1.41 18.31
N SER A 348 8.30 -2.31 17.64
CA SER A 348 8.90 -3.40 16.90
C SER A 348 9.62 -2.83 15.67
N SER A 349 10.92 -3.10 15.64
CA SER A 349 11.87 -2.93 14.54
C SER A 349 11.37 -3.60 13.25
N SER A 350 11.30 -2.85 12.15
CA SER A 350 11.78 -3.24 10.81
C SER A 350 11.60 -2.08 9.84
N THR A 351 12.64 -1.85 9.04
CA THR A 351 12.99 -0.62 8.34
C THR A 351 12.29 -0.41 7.00
N SER A 352 12.32 0.85 6.58
CA SER A 352 11.89 1.48 5.33
C SER A 352 12.28 0.78 4.03
N SER A 353 11.37 0.85 3.07
CA SER A 353 11.60 0.78 1.64
C SER A 353 12.37 2.02 1.16
N ALA A 354 13.69 1.94 1.13
CA ALA A 354 14.54 2.81 0.32
C ALA A 354 15.00 2.00 -0.91
N ALA A 355 14.34 2.21 -2.04
CA ALA A 355 14.83 1.73 -3.32
C ALA A 355 15.95 2.68 -3.80
N SER A 356 17.19 2.41 -3.38
CA SER A 356 18.37 2.99 -4.02
C SER A 356 19.20 1.86 -4.62
N SER A 357 19.19 1.80 -5.95
CA SER A 357 20.04 0.93 -6.76
C SER A 357 21.52 1.25 -6.53
N VAL A 358 22.19 0.44 -5.71
CA VAL A 358 23.66 0.33 -5.70
C VAL A 358 24.00 -1.12 -5.37
N GLY A 359 24.60 -1.81 -6.33
CA GLY A 359 25.00 -3.20 -6.18
C GLY A 359 26.06 -3.37 -5.10
N PHE A 360 25.71 -4.10 -4.05
CA PHE A 360 26.66 -4.66 -3.10
C PHE A 360 26.16 -6.05 -2.71
N THR A 361 26.96 -7.07 -3.04
CA THR A 361 26.76 -8.45 -2.58
C THR A 361 27.06 -8.54 -1.09
N PRO A 362 26.18 -9.09 -0.24
CA PRO A 362 26.48 -9.26 1.17
C PRO A 362 27.46 -10.44 1.40
N PRO A 363 28.41 -10.31 2.34
CA PRO A 363 29.29 -11.40 2.74
C PRO A 363 28.56 -12.39 3.66
N SER A 364 29.07 -13.62 3.66
CA SER A 364 28.54 -14.80 4.34
C SER A 364 28.28 -14.64 5.84
N THR A 365 27.21 -15.30 6.29
CA THR A 365 26.78 -15.53 7.68
C THR A 365 27.87 -16.06 8.61
N PRO A 366 27.92 -15.61 9.88
CA PRO A 366 28.39 -16.43 10.99
C PRO A 366 27.23 -16.91 11.89
N LEU A 367 27.45 -18.07 12.51
CA LEU A 367 26.50 -18.90 13.25
C LEU A 367 25.85 -18.23 14.47
N ALA A 368 24.62 -18.67 14.73
CA ALA A 368 23.81 -18.37 15.90
C ALA A 368 24.45 -18.83 17.22
N SER A 369 24.34 -18.01 18.27
CA SER A 369 24.45 -18.44 19.66
C SER A 369 23.10 -18.28 20.36
N SER A 370 22.67 -19.36 20.99
CA SER A 370 21.37 -19.52 21.64
C SER A 370 21.40 -19.07 23.09
N VAL A 371 20.59 -18.07 23.46
CA VAL A 371 20.19 -17.82 24.86
C VAL A 371 18.70 -17.42 24.89
N PRO A 372 17.84 -18.14 25.62
CA PRO A 372 16.42 -17.80 25.74
C PRO A 372 16.20 -16.70 26.80
N ILE A 373 15.50 -15.63 26.43
CA ILE A 373 14.98 -14.61 27.35
C ILE A 373 13.57 -15.02 27.79
N ALA A 374 13.38 -15.16 29.11
CA ALA A 374 12.10 -15.49 29.73
C ALA A 374 11.26 -14.21 29.93
N ILE A 375 9.96 -14.28 29.58
CA ILE A 375 8.96 -13.22 29.83
C ILE A 375 8.10 -13.63 31.04
N PRO A 376 7.95 -12.81 32.09
CA PRO A 376 7.08 -13.13 33.23
C PRO A 376 5.59 -12.84 32.93
N PRO A 377 4.64 -13.49 33.62
CA PRO A 377 3.22 -13.34 33.34
C PRO A 377 2.68 -12.08 34.01
N SER A 378 1.99 -11.21 33.26
CA SER A 378 1.13 -10.19 33.84
C SER A 378 -0.33 -10.47 33.50
N SER A 379 -1.14 -10.51 34.55
CA SER A 379 -2.56 -10.78 34.56
C SER A 379 -3.35 -9.49 34.43
N SER A 380 -4.18 -9.35 33.40
CA SER A 380 -5.50 -8.68 33.46
C SER A 380 -6.37 -9.03 32.22
N PRO A 381 -7.69 -9.20 32.38
CA PRO A 381 -8.55 -9.85 31.39
C PRO A 381 -9.42 -8.87 30.57
N ASN A 382 -9.84 -9.34 29.38
CA ASN A 382 -10.96 -8.87 28.56
C ASN A 382 -10.83 -7.51 27.85
N LEU A 383 -10.41 -7.53 26.58
CA LEU A 383 -10.85 -6.53 25.60
C LEU A 383 -10.80 -7.07 24.17
N PHE A 384 -11.71 -7.98 23.77
CA PHE A 384 -12.11 -8.20 22.37
C PHE A 384 -13.40 -9.02 22.33
N ALA A 385 -14.52 -8.37 22.63
CA ALA A 385 -15.84 -8.91 22.32
C ALA A 385 -16.31 -8.27 21.00
N PHE A 386 -16.19 -9.02 19.91
CA PHE A 386 -16.91 -8.72 18.67
C PHE A 386 -18.41 -8.88 18.94
N TYR A 387 -19.12 -7.76 19.07
CA TYR A 387 -20.57 -7.76 18.94
C TYR A 387 -20.96 -7.39 17.52
N ASP A 388 -21.62 -8.35 16.90
CA ASP A 388 -22.40 -8.26 15.67
C ASP A 388 -23.46 -7.15 15.82
N ARG A 389 -23.37 -6.09 15.01
CA ARG A 389 -24.36 -5.00 15.01
C ARG A 389 -25.11 -5.03 13.69
N LYS A 390 -26.31 -5.61 13.76
CA LYS A 390 -27.35 -5.55 12.73
C LYS A 390 -27.72 -4.12 12.38
N ASP A 391 -28.14 -3.96 11.14
CA ASP A 391 -28.70 -2.77 10.51
C ASP A 391 -29.64 -1.99 11.43
N ASP A 392 -29.36 -0.70 11.62
CA ASP A 392 -30.37 0.31 11.96
C ASP A 392 -29.96 1.67 11.40
N VAL A 393 -30.92 2.29 10.70
CA VAL A 393 -30.85 3.63 10.11
C VAL A 393 -30.99 4.68 11.21
N ILE A 394 -29.92 5.39 11.61
CA ILE A 394 -30.01 6.67 12.38
C ILE A 394 -28.88 7.64 12.00
N SER A 395 -29.29 8.90 11.83
CA SER A 395 -28.59 10.18 11.56
C SER A 395 -27.29 10.46 12.36
N PRO A 396 -26.45 11.41 11.92
CA PRO A 396 -25.10 11.58 12.45
C PRO A 396 -25.11 12.39 13.76
N SER A 397 -24.81 11.72 14.87
CA SER A 397 -24.31 12.37 16.08
C SER A 397 -22.79 12.23 16.11
N TYR A 398 -22.09 13.36 16.09
CA TYR A 398 -20.65 13.45 16.34
C TYR A 398 -20.33 12.85 17.72
N ASP A 399 -19.70 11.69 17.71
CA ASP A 399 -18.96 11.16 18.86
C ASP A 399 -17.48 11.10 18.46
N GLY A 400 -16.61 11.51 19.38
CA GLY A 400 -15.17 11.74 19.17
C GLY A 400 -14.36 10.46 19.02
N GLY A 401 -14.75 9.59 18.09
CA GLY A 401 -13.97 8.44 17.64
C GLY A 401 -12.89 8.88 16.67
N ILE A 402 -11.71 8.26 16.78
CA ILE A 402 -10.67 8.32 15.74
C ILE A 402 -11.36 8.01 14.40
N PRO A 403 -11.30 8.90 13.40
CA PRO A 403 -11.95 8.65 12.12
C PRO A 403 -11.44 7.31 11.58
N ASP A 404 -12.35 6.43 11.13
CA ASP A 404 -11.97 5.20 10.46
C ASP A 404 -11.12 5.61 9.25
N ASN A 405 -9.79 5.39 9.30
CA ASN A 405 -8.85 5.70 8.21
C ASN A 405 -9.10 4.85 6.96
N LYS A 406 -10.27 4.20 6.84
CA LYS A 406 -10.64 3.32 5.74
C LYS A 406 -11.63 4.00 4.82
N ILE A 407 -11.26 4.08 3.56
CA ILE A 407 -12.09 4.57 2.47
C ILE A 407 -12.66 3.36 1.75
N TYR A 408 -13.99 3.21 1.78
CA TYR A 408 -14.67 2.15 1.03
C TYR A 408 -14.81 2.56 -0.43
N LEU A 409 -14.01 1.96 -1.31
CA LEU A 409 -14.01 2.27 -2.74
C LEU A 409 -15.27 1.71 -3.42
N THR A 410 -15.61 0.46 -3.10
CA THR A 410 -16.82 -0.24 -3.55
C THR A 410 -17.36 -1.09 -2.41
N LYS A 411 -18.70 -1.19 -2.29
CA LYS A 411 -19.37 -1.97 -1.23
C LYS A 411 -20.04 -3.25 -1.74
N ASP A 412 -20.67 -3.17 -2.90
CA ASP A 412 -21.56 -4.22 -3.43
C ASP A 412 -21.26 -4.57 -4.89
N MET A 413 -19.99 -4.55 -5.29
CA MET A 413 -19.61 -4.89 -6.66
C MET A 413 -19.75 -6.40 -6.88
N PRO A 414 -20.48 -6.88 -7.90
CA PRO A 414 -20.54 -8.31 -8.19
C PRO A 414 -19.14 -8.87 -8.48
N GLY A 415 -18.82 -10.05 -7.93
CA GLY A 415 -17.48 -10.63 -8.02
C GLY A 415 -17.07 -10.93 -9.46
N VAL A 416 -18.01 -11.44 -10.27
CA VAL A 416 -17.82 -11.68 -11.71
C VAL A 416 -17.50 -10.41 -12.48
N VAL A 417 -18.12 -9.28 -12.10
CA VAL A 417 -17.89 -7.98 -12.73
C VAL A 417 -16.50 -7.45 -12.40
N PHE A 418 -16.06 -7.61 -11.14
CA PHE A 418 -14.73 -7.20 -10.73
C PHE A 418 -13.65 -8.07 -11.40
N ASP A 419 -13.86 -9.37 -11.49
CA ASP A 419 -12.99 -10.31 -12.20
C ASP A 419 -12.83 -9.90 -13.68
N ASP A 420 -13.94 -9.64 -14.38
CA ASP A 420 -13.96 -9.19 -15.77
C ASP A 420 -13.26 -7.84 -15.98
N MET A 421 -13.42 -6.90 -15.04
CA MET A 421 -12.73 -5.61 -15.09
C MET A 421 -11.21 -5.81 -14.99
N LEU A 422 -10.74 -6.65 -14.07
CA LEU A 422 -9.32 -6.97 -13.94
C LEU A 422 -8.81 -7.78 -15.15
N ALA A 423 -9.63 -8.67 -15.71
CA ALA A 423 -9.33 -9.38 -16.95
C ALA A 423 -9.12 -8.43 -18.12
N ALA A 424 -9.97 -7.40 -18.24
CA ALA A 424 -9.82 -6.31 -19.21
C ALA A 424 -8.47 -5.60 -19.07
N CYS A 425 -8.09 -5.22 -17.85
CA CYS A 425 -6.81 -4.55 -17.59
C CYS A 425 -5.63 -5.43 -18.01
N VAL A 426 -5.59 -6.68 -17.56
CA VAL A 426 -4.49 -7.60 -17.84
C VAL A 426 -4.36 -7.88 -19.34
N ALA A 427 -5.48 -8.06 -20.05
CA ALA A 427 -5.48 -8.28 -21.49
C ALA A 427 -5.06 -7.04 -22.30
N SER A 428 -5.35 -5.83 -21.78
CA SER A 428 -5.00 -4.58 -22.46
C SER A 428 -3.49 -4.38 -22.60
N VAL A 429 -2.68 -4.88 -21.66
CA VAL A 429 -1.22 -4.85 -21.77
C VAL A 429 -0.71 -5.83 -22.82
N ALA A 430 -1.26 -7.04 -22.85
CA ALA A 430 -0.85 -8.08 -23.80
C ALA A 430 -1.07 -7.66 -25.27
N ASN A 431 -2.11 -6.86 -25.52
CA ASN A 431 -2.48 -6.41 -26.87
C ASN A 431 -1.83 -5.08 -27.30
N ASN A 432 -1.18 -4.34 -26.38
CA ASN A 432 -0.53 -3.05 -26.67
C ASN A 432 0.84 -2.92 -25.99
N PRO A 433 1.86 -3.66 -26.46
CA PRO A 433 3.19 -3.64 -25.84
C PRO A 433 4.01 -2.36 -26.08
N VAL A 434 3.52 -1.40 -26.89
CA VAL A 434 4.35 -0.30 -27.46
C VAL A 434 4.02 1.11 -26.93
N SER A 435 3.13 1.28 -25.96
CA SER A 435 2.94 2.63 -25.40
C SER A 435 4.02 2.96 -24.34
N TYR A 436 4.58 4.15 -24.43
CA TYR A 436 5.61 4.68 -23.52
C TYR A 436 5.16 4.64 -22.05
N VAL A 437 6.05 4.22 -21.15
CA VAL A 437 5.99 4.49 -19.71
C VAL A 437 7.16 5.41 -19.43
N PRO A 438 6.98 6.57 -18.77
CA PRO A 438 8.09 7.44 -18.42
C PRO A 438 9.11 6.68 -17.56
N ASP A 439 10.41 6.89 -17.82
CA ASP A 439 11.49 6.25 -17.04
C ASP A 439 11.50 6.64 -15.55
N SER A 440 10.69 7.64 -15.16
CA SER A 440 10.51 8.09 -13.78
C SER A 440 9.52 7.26 -12.97
N VAL A 441 8.81 6.31 -13.60
CA VAL A 441 7.81 5.41 -12.97
C VAL A 441 8.35 3.99 -12.91
#